data_AF-A0A7Y5RNN3-F1
#
_entry.id   AF-A0A7Y5RNN3-F1
#
_cell.length_a   1.000
_cell.length_b   1.000
_cell.length_c   1.000
_cell.angle_alpha   90.00
_cell.angle_beta   90.00
_cell.angle_gamma   90.00
#
_symmetry.space_group_name_H-M   'P 1'
#
loop_
_entity.id
_entity.type
_entity.pdbx_description
1 polymer ?
#
loop_
_entity_poly.entity_id
_entity_poly.type
_entity_poly.pdbx_seq_one_letter_code
_entity_poly.pdbx_strand_id
1 'polypeptide(L)'
;YLGNSEIVAYEPDEQDLLGTERKVKALWNAIERAATTGDWRPSPSRLCDWCEHRALCPAWGGTPPPLPVDAAERAVDPTVTGLVEIDA
;
A
#
# COMPACT_ATOMS: atom_id res chain seq x y z
N TYR A 1 -1.68 20.66 -17.20
CA TYR A 1 -1.14 19.54 -16.44
C TYR A 1 -0.84 18.41 -17.43
N LEU A 2 0.33 17.78 -17.29
CA LEU A 2 1.00 16.70 -18.04
C LEU A 2 0.84 16.59 -19.58
N GLY A 3 -0.34 16.76 -20.17
CA GLY A 3 -0.57 16.71 -21.63
C GLY A 3 -0.88 18.05 -22.29
N ASN A 4 -1.25 19.08 -21.52
CA ASN A 4 -1.75 20.36 -22.05
C ASN A 4 -1.08 21.61 -21.45
N SER A 5 0.02 21.45 -20.71
CA SER A 5 0.81 22.54 -20.09
C SER A 5 0.06 23.48 -19.12
N GLU A 6 -1.18 23.17 -18.72
CA GLU A 6 -1.89 23.96 -17.70
C GLU A 6 -1.26 23.82 -16.30
N ILE A 7 -1.34 24.88 -15.50
CA ILE A 7 -0.97 24.83 -14.08
C ILE A 7 -2.23 24.52 -13.28
N VAL A 8 -2.15 23.48 -12.45
CA VAL A 8 -3.19 23.15 -11.46
C VAL A 8 -2.62 23.49 -10.09
N ALA A 9 -3.31 24.37 -9.37
CA ALA A 9 -2.97 24.75 -8.00
C ALA A 9 -4.10 24.33 -7.06
N TYR A 10 -3.72 23.87 -5.86
CA TYR A 10 -4.65 23.45 -4.82
C TYR A 10 -4.12 23.91 -3.46
N GLU A 11 -4.97 24.59 -2.70
CA GLU A 11 -4.69 25.07 -1.34
C GLU A 11 -5.61 24.31 -0.38
N PRO A 12 -5.09 23.30 0.35
CA PRO A 12 -5.90 22.50 1.26
C PRO A 12 -6.45 23.33 2.41
N ASP A 13 -7.69 23.08 2.80
CA ASP A 13 -8.24 23.61 4.04
C ASP A 13 -7.98 22.69 5.24
N GLU A 14 -8.43 23.08 6.43
CA GLU A 14 -8.27 22.28 7.64
C GLU A 14 -8.94 20.90 7.53
N GLN A 15 -10.10 20.80 6.87
CA GLN A 15 -10.81 19.52 6.71
C GLN A 15 -10.04 18.58 5.79
N ASP A 16 -9.38 19.11 4.77
CA ASP A 16 -8.49 18.35 3.90
C ASP A 16 -7.30 17.76 4.67
N LEU A 17 -6.70 18.56 5.56
CA LEU A 17 -5.59 18.11 6.41
C LEU A 17 -6.05 17.02 7.39
N LEU A 18 -7.17 17.22 8.09
CA LEU A 18 -7.76 16.23 9.00
C LEU A 18 -8.22 14.97 8.25
N GLY A 19 -8.71 15.11 7.03
CA GLY A 19 -9.07 14.01 6.15
C GLY A 19 -7.84 13.18 5.77
N THR A 20 -6.75 13.85 5.42
CA THR A 20 -5.47 13.21 5.08
C THR A 20 -4.88 12.49 6.27
N GLU A 21 -4.83 13.13 7.45
CA GLU A 21 -4.34 12.52 8.68
C GLU A 21 -5.08 11.22 9.02
N ARG A 22 -6.42 11.24 8.96
CA ARG A 22 -7.25 10.04 9.20
C ARG A 22 -6.95 8.93 8.20
N LYS A 23 -6.79 9.27 6.91
CA LYS A 23 -6.47 8.28 5.87
C LYS A 23 -5.10 7.64 6.10
N VAL A 24 -4.09 8.45 6.43
CA VAL A 24 -2.73 7.95 6.72
C VAL A 24 -2.74 7.02 7.93
N LYS A 25 -3.38 7.42 9.04
CA LYS A 25 -3.50 6.58 10.24
C LYS A 25 -4.26 5.29 9.97
N ALA A 26 -5.35 5.35 9.21
CA ALA A 26 -6.13 4.15 8.86
C ALA A 26 -5.32 3.18 7.97
N LEU A 27 -4.57 3.71 7.01
CA LEU A 27 -3.70 2.91 6.16
C LEU A 27 -2.58 2.25 6.97
N TRP A 28 -1.95 3.00 7.89
CA TRP A 28 -0.92 2.48 8.78
C TRP A 28 -1.42 1.30 9.62
N ASN A 29 -2.56 1.48 10.31
CA ASN A 29 -3.18 0.40 11.10
C ASN A 29 -3.50 -0.85 10.25
N ALA A 30 -3.86 -0.66 8.98
CA ALA A 30 -4.12 -1.77 8.06
C ALA A 30 -2.82 -2.51 7.67
N ILE A 31 -1.73 -1.77 7.44
CA ILE A 31 -0.40 -2.33 7.15
C ILE A 31 0.10 -3.16 8.34
N GLU A 32 0.07 -2.61 9.55
CA GLU A 32 0.51 -3.30 10.77
C GLU A 32 -0.29 -4.60 11.00
N ARG A 33 -1.62 -4.53 10.84
CA ARG A 33 -2.49 -5.69 10.96
C ARG A 33 -2.13 -6.76 9.92
N ALA A 34 -1.99 -6.38 8.66
CA ALA A 34 -1.69 -7.34 7.59
C ALA A 34 -0.30 -7.98 7.75
N ALA A 35 0.70 -7.21 8.18
CA ALA A 35 2.04 -7.71 8.47
C ALA A 35 2.06 -8.69 9.65
N THR A 36 1.25 -8.43 10.69
CA THR A 36 1.18 -9.28 11.89
C THR A 36 0.37 -10.56 11.65
N THR A 37 -0.76 -10.46 10.94
CA THR A 37 -1.69 -11.60 10.78
C THR A 37 -1.47 -12.40 9.51
N GLY A 38 -0.77 -11.85 8.52
CA GLY A 38 -0.70 -12.41 7.18
C GLY A 38 -1.99 -12.31 6.37
N ASP A 39 -3.01 -11.59 6.85
CA ASP A 39 -4.32 -11.46 6.19
C ASP A 39 -4.31 -10.31 5.16
N TRP A 40 -3.97 -10.65 3.92
CA TRP A 40 -4.01 -9.72 2.77
C TRP A 40 -5.25 -9.95 1.92
N ARG A 41 -6.34 -9.25 2.24
CA ARG A 41 -7.63 -9.42 1.56
C ARG A 41 -7.64 -8.73 0.20
N PRO A 42 -8.04 -9.42 -0.88
CA PRO A 42 -8.23 -8.76 -2.16
C PRO A 42 -9.41 -7.78 -2.10
N SER A 43 -9.26 -6.64 -2.77
CA SER A 43 -10.33 -5.65 -2.97
C SER A 43 -10.50 -5.39 -4.47
N PRO A 44 -11.26 -6.26 -5.18
CA PRO A 44 -11.42 -6.13 -6.63
C PRO A 44 -12.08 -4.81 -7.02
N SER A 45 -11.51 -4.12 -8.00
CA SER A 45 -12.02 -2.86 -8.56
C SER A 45 -11.61 -2.73 -10.04
N ARG A 46 -12.01 -1.64 -10.70
CA ARG A 46 -11.57 -1.35 -12.09
C ARG A 46 -10.05 -1.22 -12.23
N LEU A 47 -9.32 -0.91 -11.15
CA LEU A 47 -7.86 -0.86 -11.18
C LEU A 47 -7.22 -2.24 -11.40
N CYS A 48 -7.96 -3.32 -11.13
CA CYS A 48 -7.47 -4.67 -11.33
C CYS A 48 -7.23 -5.01 -12.81
N ASP A 49 -7.85 -4.28 -13.74
CA ASP A 49 -7.60 -4.40 -15.19
C ASP A 49 -6.15 -4.03 -15.56
N TRP A 50 -5.46 -3.28 -14.70
CA TRP A 50 -4.09 -2.77 -14.89
C TRP A 50 -3.10 -3.32 -13.86
N CYS A 51 -3.51 -4.31 -13.05
CA CYS A 51 -2.69 -4.84 -11.97
C CYS A 51 -1.72 -5.92 -12.47
N GLU A 52 -0.42 -5.65 -12.40
CA GLU A 52 0.66 -6.59 -12.78
C GLU A 52 0.63 -7.88 -11.94
N HIS A 53 0.10 -7.82 -10.72
CA HIS A 53 0.08 -8.94 -9.77
C HIS A 53 -1.19 -9.82 -9.87
N ARG A 54 -2.01 -9.65 -10.92
CA ARG A 54 -3.29 -10.36 -11.07
C ARG A 54 -3.13 -11.88 -10.99
N ALA A 55 -2.07 -12.44 -11.57
CA ALA A 55 -1.78 -13.88 -11.54
C ALA A 55 -1.54 -14.43 -10.13
N LEU A 56 -1.13 -13.60 -9.17
CA LEU A 56 -0.86 -13.98 -7.79
C LEU A 56 -2.05 -13.73 -6.86
N CYS A 57 -3.06 -12.96 -7.30
CA CYS A 57 -4.09 -12.49 -6.40
C CYS A 57 -5.20 -13.55 -6.19
N PRO A 58 -5.62 -13.80 -4.92
CA PRO A 58 -6.66 -14.79 -4.60
C PRO A 58 -8.01 -14.56 -5.27
N ALA A 59 -8.34 -13.32 -5.62
CA ALA A 59 -9.59 -13.00 -6.32
C ALA A 59 -9.69 -13.64 -7.72
N TRP A 60 -8.57 -14.06 -8.31
CA TRP A 60 -8.51 -14.79 -9.58
C TRP A 60 -7.90 -16.20 -9.42
N GLY A 61 -7.92 -16.76 -8.20
CA GLY A 61 -7.36 -18.08 -7.91
C GLY A 61 -5.83 -18.12 -7.80
N GLY A 62 -5.16 -16.97 -7.83
CA GLY A 62 -3.73 -16.88 -7.57
C GLY A 62 -3.38 -17.10 -6.10
N THR A 63 -2.11 -17.41 -5.84
CA THR A 63 -1.58 -17.57 -4.48
C THR A 63 -0.46 -16.54 -4.24
N PRO A 64 -0.61 -15.63 -3.26
CA PRO A 64 0.46 -14.71 -2.89
C PRO A 64 1.70 -15.46 -2.37
N PRO A 65 2.91 -14.91 -2.56
CA PRO A 65 4.10 -15.46 -1.92
C PRO A 65 3.98 -15.41 -0.40
N PRO A 66 4.69 -16.28 0.33
CA PRO A 66 4.73 -16.22 1.79
C PRO A 66 5.34 -14.89 2.24
N LEU A 67 4.87 -14.37 3.38
CA LEU A 67 5.47 -13.18 3.97
C LEU A 67 6.87 -13.50 4.52
N PRO A 68 7.80 -12.53 4.46
CA PRO A 68 9.05 -12.60 5.22
C PRO A 68 8.80 -12.82 6.71
N VAL A 69 9.73 -13.52 7.37
CA VAL A 69 9.63 -13.83 8.81
C VAL A 69 9.66 -12.59 9.70
N ASP A 70 10.25 -11.51 9.20
CA ASP A 70 10.43 -10.20 9.84
C ASP A 70 9.38 -9.17 9.35
N ALA A 71 8.32 -9.59 8.65
CA ALA A 71 7.35 -8.66 8.06
C ALA A 71 6.71 -7.71 9.10
N ALA A 72 6.44 -8.19 10.31
CA ALA A 72 5.89 -7.36 11.38
C ALA A 72 6.89 -6.30 11.87
N GLU A 73 8.17 -6.65 11.97
CA GLU A 73 9.25 -5.73 12.36
C GLU A 73 9.46 -4.67 11.27
N ARG A 74 9.54 -5.09 10.00
CA ARG A 74 9.61 -4.22 8.83
C ARG A 74 8.47 -3.21 8.72
N ALA A 75 7.30 -3.53 9.26
CA ALA A 75 6.13 -2.65 9.21
C ALA A 75 6.18 -1.51 10.23
N VAL A 76 6.89 -1.66 11.36
CA VAL A 76 6.83 -0.70 12.47
C VAL A 76 8.16 -0.08 12.84
N ASP A 77 9.28 -0.72 12.51
CA ASP A 77 10.61 -0.22 12.83
C ASP A 77 11.21 0.55 11.63
N PRO A 78 11.40 1.88 11.74
CA PRO A 78 11.94 2.70 10.66
C PRO A 78 13.42 2.42 10.35
N THR A 79 14.16 1.73 11.23
CA THR A 79 15.57 1.38 10.99
C THR A 79 15.71 0.20 10.04
N VAL A 80 14.66 -0.62 9.90
CA VAL A 80 14.64 -1.78 8.99
C VAL A 80 13.63 -1.64 7.85
N THR A 81 12.70 -0.69 7.95
CA THR A 81 11.78 -0.33 6.85
C THR A 81 12.58 -0.01 5.58
N GLY A 82 12.27 -0.71 4.48
CA GLY A 82 12.88 -0.44 3.17
C GLY A 82 14.28 -1.05 2.98
N LEU A 83 14.80 -1.81 3.94
CA LEU A 83 15.98 -2.63 3.71
C LEU A 83 15.65 -3.73 2.70
N VAL A 84 16.26 -3.63 1.52
CA VAL A 84 16.18 -4.65 0.48
C VAL A 84 17.36 -5.59 0.69
N GLU A 85 17.09 -6.88 0.86
CA GLU A 85 18.12 -7.90 0.64
C GLU A 85 18.35 -7.97 -0.88
N ILE A 86 19.41 -7.30 -1.33
CA ILE A 86 19.88 -7.43 -2.71
C ILE A 86 20.74 -8.69 -2.73
N ASP A 87 20.13 -9.84 -3.02
CA ASP A 87 20.89 -11.00 -3.45
C ASP A 87 21.54 -10.68 -4.81
N ALA A 88 22.87 -10.88 -4.87
CA ALA A 88 23.72 -10.64 -6.03
C ALA A 88 23.59 -11.72 -7.12
#